data_AF-A0A554M9W2-F1
#
_entry.id   AF-A0A554M9W2-F1
#
_cell.length_a   1.000
_cell.length_b   1.000
_cell.length_c   1.000
_cell.angle_alpha   90.00
_cell.angle_beta   90.00
_cell.angle_gamma   90.00
#
_symmetry.space_group_name_H-M   'P 1'
#
loop_
_entity.id
_entity.type
_entity.pdbx_description
1 polymer ?
#
loop_
_entity_poly.entity_id
_entity_poly.type
_entity_poly.pdbx_seq_one_letter_code
_entity_poly.pdbx_strand_id
1 'polypeptide(L)'
;MKRKCLYLAGAAFFLVIGIGHVMAEESGDVTFGNNLSFPVIWSDGVEKVLRGAPGMTPEIGGAWWYWWGTDAEGNPLSCAPDNDDINFCDDGLPGSVGSEPGGRQRAYLQQDELNVWQAETIYPDGPVAIDWIDWGDNLEAVLWYLNSMVRIEVVLINDSQGALSYKTDHLFGWGITEMWGLSFDPGENRFGELIATQATVYSHCARLTIQKLTDGCDPATSVWSGTAWSGECVGNTIFSGAVREAGDGLGFYSAEINVKGRIVYGYTWDVKAMNAGPGKYRLTFSLDSEGLCPELNTSFSVAEGTQIYLPVEEEATDEVVVSEESGDVPSGGTAVIAYDKSVTYIDIDIIEKVSNKKKKNGKK
;
A
#
# COMPACT_ATOMS: atom_id res chain seq x y z
N MET A 1 -46.86 20.98 -61.14
CA MET A 1 -46.49 21.98 -62.16
C MET A 1 -46.16 23.29 -61.44
N LYS A 2 -44.88 23.73 -61.50
CA LYS A 2 -44.33 25.10 -61.24
C LYS A 2 -44.62 25.75 -59.86
N ARG A 3 -43.60 25.85 -58.97
CA ARG A 3 -42.62 26.98 -58.81
C ARG A 3 -43.31 28.29 -58.42
N LYS A 4 -42.86 29.15 -57.50
CA LYS A 4 -41.72 29.31 -56.57
C LYS A 4 -42.10 30.56 -55.76
N CYS A 5 -41.73 30.67 -54.49
CA CYS A 5 -41.33 31.99 -53.96
C CYS A 5 -40.30 31.81 -52.84
N LEU A 6 -39.18 32.48 -53.03
CA LEU A 6 -37.98 32.51 -52.21
C LEU A 6 -38.03 33.83 -51.43
N TYR A 7 -37.77 33.80 -50.12
CA TYR A 7 -37.26 34.97 -49.40
C TYR A 7 -36.18 34.50 -48.42
N LEU A 8 -35.00 35.11 -48.56
CA LEU A 8 -33.87 35.03 -47.64
C LEU A 8 -34.04 36.09 -46.54
N ALA A 9 -33.83 35.68 -45.29
CA ALA A 9 -33.29 36.42 -44.15
C ALA A 9 -32.95 35.34 -43.10
N GLY A 10 -31.80 35.23 -42.47
CA GLY A 10 -30.88 36.25 -41.99
C GLY A 10 -30.84 36.17 -40.46
N ALA A 11 -29.73 35.64 -39.93
CA ALA A 11 -29.21 35.80 -38.56
C ALA A 11 -29.60 34.83 -37.42
N ALA A 12 -28.51 34.45 -36.73
CA ALA A 12 -28.35 34.15 -35.30
C ALA A 12 -28.37 32.66 -34.86
N PHE A 13 -27.18 32.06 -34.96
CA PHE A 13 -26.78 30.86 -34.22
C PHE A 13 -26.54 31.26 -32.76
N PHE A 14 -27.48 30.94 -31.86
CA PHE A 14 -27.21 30.98 -30.42
C PHE A 14 -26.70 29.61 -29.99
N LEU A 15 -25.38 29.52 -29.84
CA LEU A 15 -24.70 28.44 -29.14
C LEU A 15 -24.97 28.63 -27.64
N VAL A 16 -25.94 27.89 -27.09
CA VAL A 16 -26.10 27.78 -25.64
C VAL A 16 -25.13 26.70 -25.18
N ILE A 17 -23.97 27.12 -24.68
CA ILE A 17 -23.07 26.28 -23.90
C ILE A 17 -23.76 26.10 -22.54
N GLY A 18 -24.49 25.00 -22.39
CA GLY A 18 -24.93 24.53 -21.08
C GLY A 18 -23.71 24.04 -20.32
N ILE A 19 -23.21 24.86 -19.39
CA ILE A 19 -22.25 24.46 -18.38
C ILE A 19 -22.96 23.42 -17.52
N GLY A 20 -22.64 22.15 -17.73
CA GLY A 20 -23.05 21.09 -16.83
C GLY A 20 -22.39 21.34 -15.48
N HIS A 21 -23.21 21.66 -14.47
CA HIS A 21 -22.83 21.50 -13.07
C HIS A 21 -22.51 20.01 -12.89
N VAL A 22 -21.23 19.68 -12.72
CA VAL A 22 -20.84 18.38 -12.15
C VAL A 22 -21.12 18.52 -10.66
N MET A 23 -22.29 18.02 -10.24
CA MET A 23 -22.60 17.85 -8.83
C MET A 23 -21.77 16.65 -8.35
N ALA A 24 -20.87 16.87 -7.40
CA ALA A 24 -20.34 15.79 -6.60
C ALA A 24 -21.48 15.29 -5.70
N GLU A 25 -22.22 14.31 -6.19
CA GLU A 25 -23.11 13.52 -5.35
C GLU A 25 -22.19 12.64 -4.47
N GLU A 26 -22.35 12.74 -3.15
CA GLU A 26 -21.68 11.87 -2.18
C GLU A 26 -22.21 10.43 -2.40
N SER A 27 -21.65 9.72 -3.37
CA SER A 27 -22.04 8.35 -3.71
C SER A 27 -21.47 7.41 -2.65
N GLY A 28 -22.34 6.96 -1.74
CA GLY A 28 -22.02 5.85 -0.86
C GLY A 28 -21.59 4.60 -1.63
N ASP A 29 -20.43 4.07 -1.22
CA ASP A 29 -20.06 2.65 -1.19
C ASP A 29 -19.81 1.91 -2.52
N VAL A 30 -19.18 2.57 -3.49
CA VAL A 30 -18.35 1.88 -4.49
C VAL A 30 -17.00 2.57 -4.57
N THR A 31 -16.03 2.13 -3.75
CA THR A 31 -14.64 2.57 -3.93
C THR A 31 -14.06 1.83 -5.13
N PHE A 32 -13.58 2.60 -6.11
CA PHE A 32 -12.87 2.01 -7.24
C PHE A 32 -11.48 1.58 -6.78
N GLY A 33 -10.88 0.60 -7.46
CA GLY A 33 -9.52 0.15 -7.14
C GLY A 33 -8.50 1.30 -7.22
N ASN A 34 -7.36 1.13 -6.55
CA ASN A 34 -6.32 2.14 -6.57
C ASN A 34 -5.64 2.26 -7.94
N ASN A 35 -5.33 3.49 -8.37
CA ASN A 35 -4.47 3.76 -9.51
C ASN A 35 -2.99 3.42 -9.19
N LEU A 36 -2.21 3.01 -10.19
CA LEU A 36 -0.78 2.79 -10.01
C LEU A 36 -0.04 4.13 -10.09
N SER A 37 0.67 4.50 -9.03
CA SER A 37 1.44 5.75 -8.96
C SER A 37 2.95 5.53 -8.92
N PHE A 38 3.38 4.30 -8.65
CA PHE A 38 4.78 3.90 -8.62
C PHE A 38 5.04 2.78 -9.63
N PRO A 39 6.21 2.73 -10.30
CA PRO A 39 6.43 1.79 -11.37
C PRO A 39 6.39 0.34 -10.86
N VAL A 40 5.99 -0.57 -11.76
CA VAL A 40 5.93 -2.00 -11.48
C VAL A 40 6.71 -2.81 -12.52
N ILE A 41 7.45 -3.81 -12.05
CA ILE A 41 8.04 -4.87 -12.85
C ILE A 41 7.15 -6.11 -12.75
N TRP A 42 6.59 -6.55 -13.89
CA TRP A 42 5.86 -7.82 -13.97
C TRP A 42 6.83 -8.96 -14.27
N SER A 43 7.37 -9.55 -13.21
CA SER A 43 8.54 -10.41 -13.35
C SER A 43 8.26 -11.80 -13.93
N ASP A 44 7.14 -12.41 -13.53
CA ASP A 44 6.78 -13.80 -13.86
C ASP A 44 5.88 -13.91 -15.11
N GLY A 45 5.78 -12.85 -15.92
CA GLY A 45 4.92 -12.84 -17.11
C GLY A 45 3.40 -12.90 -16.82
N VAL A 46 3.01 -12.75 -15.56
CA VAL A 46 1.62 -12.63 -15.11
C VAL A 46 1.39 -11.22 -14.58
N GLU A 47 0.32 -10.59 -15.05
CA GLU A 47 -0.02 -9.21 -14.71
C GLU A 47 -1.29 -9.13 -13.88
N LYS A 48 -1.44 -8.05 -13.12
CA LYS A 48 -2.74 -7.64 -12.58
C LYS A 48 -3.41 -6.66 -13.51
N VAL A 49 -4.75 -6.66 -13.48
CA VAL A 49 -5.53 -5.62 -14.16
C VAL A 49 -5.30 -4.30 -13.42
N LEU A 50 -4.75 -3.32 -14.13
CA LEU A 50 -4.54 -1.96 -13.64
C LEU A 50 -5.62 -1.02 -14.15
N ARG A 51 -5.78 0.10 -13.46
CA ARG A 51 -6.57 1.24 -13.94
C ARG A 51 -5.66 2.11 -14.81
N GLY A 52 -6.16 2.47 -16.00
CA GLY A 52 -5.41 3.27 -16.95
C GLY A 52 -4.50 2.45 -17.87
N ALA A 53 -3.51 3.12 -18.45
CA ALA A 53 -2.48 2.51 -19.28
C ALA A 53 -1.16 3.30 -19.14
N PRO A 54 0.02 2.66 -19.27
CA PRO A 54 1.29 3.37 -19.23
C PRO A 54 1.36 4.48 -20.30
N GLY A 55 1.86 5.66 -19.91
CA GLY A 55 2.01 6.80 -20.82
C GLY A 55 0.72 7.52 -21.19
N MET A 56 -0.40 7.20 -20.54
CA MET A 56 -1.63 7.98 -20.67
C MET A 56 -1.46 9.38 -20.08
N THR A 57 -2.24 10.34 -20.59
CA THR A 57 -2.49 11.57 -19.84
C THR A 57 -3.48 11.25 -18.72
N PRO A 58 -3.18 11.58 -17.45
CA PRO A 58 -4.11 11.35 -16.36
C PRO A 58 -5.49 11.96 -16.62
N GLU A 59 -6.53 11.16 -16.40
CA GLU A 59 -7.92 11.59 -16.42
C GLU A 59 -8.29 12.04 -15.01
N ILE A 60 -8.80 13.26 -14.88
CA ILE A 60 -9.03 13.94 -13.60
C ILE A 60 -10.44 14.52 -13.52
N GLY A 61 -11.42 13.72 -13.94
CA GLY A 61 -12.83 14.11 -13.93
C GLY A 61 -13.53 13.98 -12.58
N GLY A 62 -12.84 13.40 -11.59
CA GLY A 62 -13.41 13.05 -10.29
C GLY A 62 -13.10 14.05 -9.18
N ALA A 63 -13.32 13.61 -7.94
CA ALA A 63 -13.08 14.41 -6.76
C ALA A 63 -11.59 14.76 -6.59
N TRP A 64 -11.34 15.96 -6.06
CA TRP A 64 -10.01 16.45 -5.72
C TRP A 64 -10.08 17.28 -4.45
N TRP A 65 -8.95 17.37 -3.75
CA TRP A 65 -8.80 18.17 -2.54
C TRP A 65 -7.71 19.22 -2.73
N TYR A 66 -7.82 20.35 -2.05
CA TYR A 66 -6.71 21.27 -1.87
C TYR A 66 -5.63 20.63 -1.00
N TRP A 67 -4.37 20.91 -1.30
CA TRP A 67 -3.23 20.43 -0.52
C TRP A 67 -2.14 21.51 -0.44
N TRP A 68 -1.45 21.62 0.69
CA TRP A 68 -0.39 22.62 0.86
C TRP A 68 0.75 22.21 1.80
N GLY A 69 0.90 20.91 2.07
CA GLY A 69 2.02 20.37 2.84
C GLY A 69 1.58 19.36 3.88
N THR A 70 2.49 19.10 4.80
CA THR A 70 2.24 18.38 6.05
C THR A 70 2.65 19.25 7.22
N ASP A 71 2.02 19.07 8.38
CA ASP A 71 2.49 19.68 9.62
C ASP A 71 3.75 18.97 10.16
N ALA A 72 4.24 19.41 11.32
CA ALA A 72 5.44 18.86 11.94
C ALA A 72 5.26 17.40 12.40
N GLU A 73 4.02 16.98 12.62
CA GLU A 73 3.63 15.64 13.03
C GLU A 73 3.34 14.73 11.82
N GLY A 74 3.50 15.25 10.59
CA GLY A 74 3.26 14.50 9.35
C GLY A 74 1.78 14.40 8.96
N ASN A 75 0.88 15.12 9.62
CA ASN A 75 -0.52 15.17 9.19
C ASN A 75 -0.66 16.00 7.91
N PRO A 76 -1.53 15.59 6.98
CA PRO A 76 -1.73 16.32 5.75
C PRO A 76 -2.46 17.64 6.02
N LEU A 77 -1.94 18.70 5.41
CA LEU A 77 -2.59 20.00 5.36
C LEU A 77 -3.37 20.10 4.05
N SER A 78 -4.65 19.75 4.13
CA SER A 78 -5.55 19.60 2.98
C SER A 78 -6.99 19.96 3.34
N CYS A 79 -7.84 20.15 2.34
CA CYS A 79 -9.29 20.22 2.54
C CYS A 79 -10.04 19.85 1.25
N ALA A 80 -11.24 19.27 1.39
CA ALA A 80 -12.17 19.16 0.28
C ALA A 80 -12.65 20.56 -0.14
N PRO A 81 -12.88 20.81 -1.44
CA PRO A 81 -13.52 22.04 -1.86
C PRO A 81 -14.97 22.10 -1.38
N ASP A 82 -15.41 23.30 -1.04
CA ASP A 82 -16.77 23.58 -0.59
C ASP A 82 -17.78 23.38 -1.73
N ASN A 83 -18.93 22.79 -1.40
CA ASN A 83 -19.99 22.49 -2.37
C ASN A 83 -20.71 23.76 -2.87
N ASP A 84 -20.75 24.81 -2.06
CA ASP A 84 -21.39 26.09 -2.38
C ASP A 84 -20.44 27.05 -3.11
N ASP A 85 -19.13 27.02 -2.80
CA ASP A 85 -18.07 27.70 -3.56
C ASP A 85 -16.74 26.94 -3.55
N ILE A 86 -16.44 26.30 -4.67
CA ILE A 86 -15.26 25.45 -4.87
C ILE A 86 -13.91 26.14 -4.60
N ASN A 87 -13.87 27.46 -4.44
CA ASN A 87 -12.65 28.21 -4.08
C ASN A 87 -12.32 28.17 -2.58
N PHE A 88 -13.24 27.69 -1.74
CA PHE A 88 -13.09 27.58 -0.29
C PHE A 88 -13.06 26.11 0.15
N CYS A 89 -12.61 25.86 1.38
CA CYS A 89 -12.69 24.55 2.01
C CYS A 89 -14.12 24.28 2.50
N ASP A 90 -14.60 23.04 2.35
CA ASP A 90 -15.90 22.60 2.85
C ASP A 90 -16.04 22.78 4.37
N ASP A 91 -17.09 23.49 4.80
CA ASP A 91 -17.46 23.64 6.22
C ASP A 91 -18.59 22.68 6.66
N GLY A 92 -19.11 21.87 5.73
CA GLY A 92 -20.18 20.90 5.95
C GLY A 92 -21.56 21.54 6.12
N LEU A 93 -21.74 22.83 5.82
CA LEU A 93 -22.98 23.57 6.03
C LEU A 93 -23.53 24.13 4.69
N PRO A 94 -24.71 23.66 4.26
CA PRO A 94 -25.31 24.16 3.03
C PRO A 94 -25.63 25.66 3.08
N GLY A 95 -25.21 26.39 2.06
CA GLY A 95 -25.42 27.82 1.88
C GLY A 95 -24.46 28.71 2.68
N SER A 96 -23.39 28.16 3.25
CA SER A 96 -22.23 28.91 3.74
C SER A 96 -20.97 28.53 2.98
N VAL A 97 -19.91 29.29 3.19
CA VAL A 97 -18.59 29.00 2.62
C VAL A 97 -17.61 28.89 3.77
N GLY A 98 -16.76 27.87 3.73
CA GLY A 98 -15.71 27.71 4.73
C GLY A 98 -14.52 28.65 4.55
N SER A 99 -13.38 28.25 5.09
CA SER A 99 -12.14 29.03 5.05
C SER A 99 -11.46 28.96 3.69
N GLU A 100 -10.66 29.98 3.35
CA GLU A 100 -9.75 29.88 2.19
C GLU A 100 -8.74 28.73 2.40
N PRO A 101 -8.41 27.96 1.34
CA PRO A 101 -7.41 26.91 1.43
C PRO A 101 -6.01 27.49 1.66
N GLY A 102 -5.16 26.75 2.38
CA GLY A 102 -3.78 27.18 2.68
C GLY A 102 -2.84 27.15 1.47
N GLY A 103 -3.26 26.55 0.35
CA GLY A 103 -2.54 26.55 -0.91
C GLY A 103 -3.45 26.22 -2.09
N ARG A 104 -2.87 26.20 -3.29
CA ARG A 104 -3.63 26.07 -4.55
C ARG A 104 -3.41 24.73 -5.24
N GLN A 105 -2.48 23.92 -4.74
CA GLN A 105 -2.21 22.59 -5.28
C GLN A 105 -3.45 21.73 -5.07
N ARG A 106 -3.71 20.86 -6.04
CA ARG A 106 -4.81 19.91 -6.01
C ARG A 106 -4.26 18.50 -5.95
N ALA A 107 -4.96 17.62 -5.27
CA ALA A 107 -4.71 16.20 -5.34
C ALA A 107 -6.01 15.44 -5.66
N TYR A 108 -5.99 14.70 -6.78
CA TYR A 108 -7.15 13.96 -7.29
C TYR A 108 -7.21 12.56 -6.68
N LEU A 109 -8.34 12.19 -6.09
CA LEU A 109 -8.46 10.99 -5.25
C LEU A 109 -8.21 9.69 -6.03
N GLN A 110 -7.53 8.73 -5.39
CA GLN A 110 -7.11 7.46 -6.01
C GLN A 110 -8.23 6.43 -6.22
N GLN A 111 -9.27 6.47 -5.39
CA GLN A 111 -10.39 5.51 -5.38
C GLN A 111 -11.68 6.07 -6.00
N ASP A 112 -11.55 7.12 -6.80
CA ASP A 112 -12.63 7.75 -7.56
C ASP A 112 -12.63 7.21 -9.00
N GLU A 113 -13.80 6.87 -9.56
CA GLU A 113 -13.92 6.31 -10.92
C GLU A 113 -13.37 7.21 -12.02
N LEU A 114 -13.62 8.51 -11.89
CA LEU A 114 -13.31 9.49 -12.92
C LEU A 114 -11.88 10.01 -12.83
N ASN A 115 -11.14 9.55 -11.81
CA ASN A 115 -9.72 9.78 -11.66
C ASN A 115 -8.95 8.51 -12.06
N VAL A 116 -8.30 8.55 -13.22
CA VAL A 116 -7.57 7.41 -13.80
C VAL A 116 -6.16 7.83 -14.19
N TRP A 117 -5.17 7.13 -13.65
CA TRP A 117 -3.77 7.30 -14.05
C TRP A 117 -3.00 6.00 -13.84
N GLN A 118 -1.88 5.85 -14.53
CA GLN A 118 -1.02 4.69 -14.39
C GLN A 118 0.46 5.05 -14.57
N ALA A 119 1.27 4.77 -13.56
CA ALA A 119 2.71 4.78 -13.65
C ALA A 119 3.24 3.73 -14.64
N GLU A 120 4.54 3.80 -14.92
CA GLU A 120 5.17 2.93 -15.89
C GLU A 120 5.15 1.45 -15.48
N THR A 121 5.12 0.61 -16.50
CA THR A 121 5.17 -0.84 -16.38
C THR A 121 6.39 -1.35 -17.12
N ILE A 122 7.17 -2.19 -16.46
CA ILE A 122 8.43 -2.73 -16.96
C ILE A 122 8.30 -4.24 -17.15
N TYR A 123 8.71 -4.71 -18.33
CA TYR A 123 8.79 -6.12 -18.66
C TYR A 123 10.26 -6.52 -18.76
N PRO A 124 10.76 -7.40 -17.89
CA PRO A 124 12.16 -7.78 -17.90
C PRO A 124 12.47 -8.75 -19.05
N ASP A 125 13.62 -8.61 -19.69
CA ASP A 125 14.11 -9.52 -20.74
C ASP A 125 14.75 -10.81 -20.19
N GLY A 126 14.78 -10.98 -18.86
CA GLY A 126 15.41 -12.12 -18.19
C GLY A 126 15.10 -12.17 -16.69
N PRO A 127 15.84 -13.00 -15.92
CA PRO A 127 15.65 -13.12 -14.48
C PRO A 127 15.80 -11.81 -13.73
N VAL A 128 14.89 -11.58 -12.77
CA VAL A 128 14.88 -10.40 -11.91
C VAL A 128 15.41 -10.78 -10.53
N ALA A 129 16.60 -10.27 -10.19
CA ALA A 129 17.08 -10.30 -8.81
C ALA A 129 16.43 -9.13 -8.05
N ILE A 130 15.89 -9.38 -6.87
CA ILE A 130 15.34 -8.32 -6.02
C ILE A 130 16.48 -7.56 -5.36
N ASP A 131 16.41 -6.23 -5.29
CA ASP A 131 17.41 -5.41 -4.58
C ASP A 131 16.99 -5.17 -3.14
N TRP A 132 15.70 -4.89 -2.90
CA TRP A 132 15.19 -4.59 -1.57
C TRP A 132 13.91 -5.34 -1.23
N ILE A 133 13.79 -5.73 0.03
CA ILE A 133 12.58 -6.35 0.59
C ILE A 133 12.15 -5.54 1.81
N ASP A 134 10.95 -4.98 1.75
CA ASP A 134 10.33 -4.21 2.83
C ASP A 134 9.24 -5.07 3.50
N TRP A 135 9.35 -5.33 4.80
CA TRP A 135 8.37 -6.10 5.60
C TRP A 135 7.32 -5.21 6.31
N GLY A 136 7.39 -3.89 6.10
CA GLY A 136 6.52 -2.91 6.72
C GLY A 136 6.81 -2.69 8.21
N ASP A 137 6.86 -1.41 8.60
CA ASP A 137 7.25 -0.96 9.95
C ASP A 137 6.45 -1.59 11.09
N ASN A 138 5.18 -1.96 10.86
CA ASN A 138 4.32 -2.50 11.91
C ASN A 138 4.83 -3.84 12.50
N LEU A 139 5.47 -4.68 11.69
CA LEU A 139 6.01 -5.95 12.18
C LEU A 139 7.32 -5.77 12.96
N GLU A 140 8.01 -4.65 12.72
CA GLU A 140 9.31 -4.30 13.30
C GLU A 140 9.17 -3.44 14.57
N ALA A 141 8.04 -2.77 14.78
CA ALA A 141 7.86 -1.80 15.86
C ALA A 141 6.82 -2.18 16.94
N VAL A 142 5.93 -3.15 16.68
CA VAL A 142 4.74 -3.38 17.53
C VAL A 142 4.75 -4.74 18.23
N LEU A 143 4.34 -4.75 19.50
CA LEU A 143 4.03 -5.97 20.24
C LEU A 143 2.63 -6.49 19.92
N TRP A 144 2.53 -7.80 19.71
CA TRP A 144 1.28 -8.44 19.32
C TRP A 144 0.73 -9.35 20.42
N TYR A 145 -0.60 -9.48 20.46
CA TYR A 145 -1.32 -10.25 21.46
C TYR A 145 -2.22 -11.30 20.83
N LEU A 146 -2.67 -12.27 21.63
CA LEU A 146 -3.61 -13.30 21.19
C LEU A 146 -4.96 -12.77 20.65
N ASN A 147 -5.26 -11.49 20.83
CA ASN A 147 -6.47 -10.85 20.33
C ASN A 147 -6.19 -9.80 19.24
N SER A 148 -4.98 -9.79 18.68
CA SER A 148 -4.55 -8.86 17.64
C SER A 148 -5.05 -9.29 16.26
N MET A 149 -5.26 -8.27 15.41
CA MET A 149 -5.28 -8.41 13.95
C MET A 149 -3.92 -7.94 13.44
N VAL A 150 -3.10 -8.86 12.96
CA VAL A 150 -1.75 -8.54 12.47
C VAL A 150 -1.84 -8.32 10.97
N ARG A 151 -1.58 -7.10 10.52
CA ARG A 151 -1.44 -6.79 9.09
C ARG A 151 -0.02 -7.11 8.67
N ILE A 152 0.11 -7.98 7.68
CA ILE A 152 1.38 -8.40 7.10
C ILE A 152 1.41 -7.81 5.70
N GLU A 153 2.42 -6.99 5.45
CA GLU A 153 2.66 -6.37 4.15
C GLU A 153 4.10 -6.60 3.75
N VAL A 154 4.32 -7.06 2.53
CA VAL A 154 5.67 -7.18 1.98
C VAL A 154 5.72 -6.43 0.66
N VAL A 155 6.80 -5.72 0.38
CA VAL A 155 7.06 -5.09 -0.91
C VAL A 155 8.43 -5.56 -1.40
N LEU A 156 8.47 -6.02 -2.64
CA LEU A 156 9.72 -6.31 -3.35
C LEU A 156 10.07 -5.10 -4.22
N ILE A 157 11.33 -4.67 -4.21
CA ILE A 157 11.79 -3.48 -4.93
C ILE A 157 13.05 -3.84 -5.71
N ASN A 158 13.15 -3.30 -6.92
CA ASN A 158 14.35 -3.35 -7.73
C ASN A 158 14.73 -1.92 -8.16
N ASP A 159 16.02 -1.64 -8.17
CA ASP A 159 16.58 -0.38 -8.62
C ASP A 159 16.47 -0.29 -10.14
N SER A 160 15.78 0.74 -10.64
CA SER A 160 15.50 0.92 -12.06
C SER A 160 16.36 2.05 -12.64
N GLN A 161 16.55 2.04 -13.97
CA GLN A 161 17.26 3.11 -14.69
C GLN A 161 16.42 4.39 -14.88
N GLY A 162 15.33 4.53 -14.14
CA GLY A 162 14.37 5.61 -14.28
C GLY A 162 13.10 5.13 -14.96
N ALA A 163 11.97 5.29 -14.28
CA ALA A 163 10.65 4.99 -14.81
C ALA A 163 9.64 6.05 -14.38
N LEU A 164 8.66 6.35 -15.23
CA LEU A 164 7.62 7.33 -14.93
C LEU A 164 6.83 6.89 -13.69
N SER A 165 6.76 7.80 -12.73
CA SER A 165 5.97 7.69 -11.52
C SER A 165 5.19 8.98 -11.29
N TYR A 166 4.17 8.91 -10.45
CA TYR A 166 3.33 10.04 -10.10
C TYR A 166 3.47 10.34 -8.61
N LYS A 167 3.82 11.59 -8.30
CA LYS A 167 3.73 12.14 -6.95
C LYS A 167 2.28 12.08 -6.50
N THR A 168 2.08 11.42 -5.37
CA THR A 168 0.80 11.44 -4.66
C THR A 168 0.98 12.21 -3.37
N ASP A 169 -0.07 12.93 -2.97
CA ASP A 169 -0.10 13.69 -1.72
C ASP A 169 -1.09 13.02 -0.77
N HIS A 170 -0.70 12.84 0.49
CA HIS A 170 -1.60 12.37 1.54
C HIS A 170 -2.67 13.44 1.76
N LEU A 171 -3.94 13.03 1.69
CA LEU A 171 -5.07 13.93 1.80
C LEU A 171 -5.66 13.88 3.20
N PHE A 172 -6.05 12.70 3.66
CA PHE A 172 -6.67 12.54 4.97
C PHE A 172 -6.58 11.10 5.47
N GLY A 173 -6.96 10.93 6.73
CA GLY A 173 -7.13 9.63 7.37
C GLY A 173 -5.82 8.86 7.57
N TRP A 174 -5.93 7.75 8.28
CA TRP A 174 -4.82 6.86 8.59
C TRP A 174 -5.28 5.40 8.54
N GLY A 175 -4.35 4.48 8.28
CA GLY A 175 -4.65 3.05 8.17
C GLY A 175 -5.76 2.79 7.15
N ILE A 176 -6.89 2.22 7.58
CA ILE A 176 -8.00 1.87 6.67
C ILE A 176 -8.75 3.09 6.10
N THR A 177 -8.55 4.28 6.67
CA THR A 177 -9.16 5.53 6.22
C THR A 177 -8.19 6.42 5.46
N GLU A 178 -6.93 5.97 5.31
CA GLU A 178 -5.89 6.71 4.61
C GLU A 178 -6.30 6.93 3.15
N MET A 179 -6.17 8.16 2.68
CA MET A 179 -6.48 8.55 1.31
C MET A 179 -5.36 9.41 0.74
N TRP A 180 -4.92 9.08 -0.47
CA TRP A 180 -3.95 9.85 -1.24
C TRP A 180 -4.55 10.27 -2.58
N GLY A 181 -3.96 11.29 -3.19
CA GLY A 181 -4.35 11.74 -4.51
C GLY A 181 -3.20 12.15 -5.40
N LEU A 182 -3.41 12.09 -6.71
CA LEU A 182 -2.47 12.52 -7.74
C LEU A 182 -2.23 14.02 -7.64
N SER A 183 -0.98 14.41 -7.40
CA SER A 183 -0.57 15.81 -7.28
C SER A 183 -0.72 16.56 -8.60
N PHE A 184 -1.30 17.76 -8.53
CA PHE A 184 -1.51 18.64 -9.68
C PHE A 184 -1.31 20.11 -9.32
N ASP A 185 -0.51 20.79 -10.13
CA ASP A 185 -0.28 22.23 -10.03
C ASP A 185 -1.15 22.96 -11.06
N PRO A 186 -2.21 23.67 -10.63
CA PRO A 186 -3.07 24.39 -11.56
C PRO A 186 -2.43 25.65 -12.15
N GLY A 187 -1.37 26.19 -11.54
CA GLY A 187 -0.64 27.35 -12.06
C GLY A 187 0.22 27.00 -13.27
N GLU A 188 0.80 25.81 -13.24
CA GLU A 188 1.61 25.26 -14.33
C GLU A 188 0.84 24.30 -15.26
N ASN A 189 -0.39 23.93 -14.88
CA ASN A 189 -1.22 22.94 -15.56
C ASN A 189 -0.44 21.62 -15.80
N ARG A 190 0.20 21.13 -14.74
CA ARG A 190 1.03 19.91 -14.78
C ARG A 190 0.71 18.96 -13.64
N PHE A 191 0.84 17.67 -13.93
CA PHE A 191 0.85 16.63 -12.90
C PHE A 191 2.21 16.54 -12.24
N GLY A 192 2.25 16.02 -11.02
CA GLY A 192 3.48 15.69 -10.31
C GLY A 192 4.19 14.47 -10.91
N GLU A 193 4.62 14.54 -12.16
CA GLU A 193 5.39 13.48 -12.81
C GLU A 193 6.82 13.45 -12.27
N LEU A 194 7.30 12.25 -11.97
CA LEU A 194 8.63 11.98 -11.41
C LEU A 194 9.29 10.83 -12.16
N ILE A 195 10.62 10.82 -12.18
CA ILE A 195 11.39 9.67 -12.66
C ILE A 195 11.88 8.90 -11.43
N ALA A 196 11.25 7.78 -11.16
CA ALA A 196 11.61 6.91 -10.06
C ALA A 196 12.81 6.04 -10.44
N THR A 197 13.82 6.01 -9.58
CA THR A 197 15.01 5.14 -9.71
C THR A 197 14.75 3.74 -9.13
N GLN A 198 13.51 3.43 -8.79
CA GLN A 198 13.08 2.17 -8.19
C GLN A 198 11.72 1.78 -8.75
N ALA A 199 11.45 0.48 -8.80
CA ALA A 199 10.18 -0.09 -9.18
C ALA A 199 9.79 -1.21 -8.20
N THR A 200 8.50 -1.33 -7.91
CA THR A 200 8.00 -2.49 -7.17
C THR A 200 8.00 -3.72 -8.07
N VAL A 201 8.30 -4.90 -7.54
CA VAL A 201 8.34 -6.15 -8.30
C VAL A 201 7.16 -7.03 -7.92
N TYR A 202 6.36 -7.37 -8.92
CA TYR A 202 5.31 -8.37 -8.79
C TYR A 202 5.82 -9.74 -9.23
N SER A 203 5.65 -10.73 -8.37
CA SER A 203 5.83 -12.15 -8.59
C SER A 203 4.51 -12.86 -8.28
N HIS A 204 4.03 -13.63 -9.26
CA HIS A 204 2.88 -14.51 -9.10
C HIS A 204 3.19 -15.73 -8.22
N CYS A 205 4.47 -16.05 -8.09
CA CYS A 205 5.00 -17.17 -7.33
C CYS A 205 5.22 -16.86 -5.83
N ALA A 206 4.91 -15.65 -5.37
CA ALA A 206 5.03 -15.27 -3.96
C ALA A 206 4.08 -16.08 -3.04
N ARG A 207 4.57 -16.45 -1.85
CA ARG A 207 3.84 -17.17 -0.81
C ARG A 207 4.15 -16.60 0.57
N LEU A 208 3.13 -16.57 1.41
CA LEU A 208 3.25 -16.31 2.85
C LEU A 208 3.02 -17.60 3.62
N THR A 209 3.87 -17.87 4.60
CA THR A 209 3.73 -18.99 5.54
C THR A 209 3.89 -18.52 6.98
N ILE A 210 2.98 -18.93 7.87
CA ILE A 210 2.99 -18.61 9.30
C ILE A 210 3.12 -19.90 10.10
N GLN A 211 4.17 -19.97 10.93
CA GLN A 211 4.45 -21.11 11.79
C GLN A 211 4.84 -20.64 13.19
N LYS A 212 4.39 -21.35 14.22
CA LYS A 212 4.88 -21.12 15.59
C LYS A 212 6.25 -21.78 15.75
N LEU A 213 7.20 -21.08 16.38
CA LEU A 213 8.49 -21.65 16.76
C LEU A 213 8.38 -22.42 18.08
N THR A 214 9.18 -23.46 18.22
CA THR A 214 9.29 -24.19 19.49
C THR A 214 10.25 -23.49 20.46
N ASP A 215 10.05 -23.69 21.76
CA ASP A 215 10.90 -23.07 22.79
C ASP A 215 12.35 -23.55 22.67
N GLY A 216 13.31 -22.63 22.72
CA GLY A 216 14.74 -22.96 22.57
C GLY A 216 15.19 -23.27 21.13
N CYS A 217 14.36 -22.91 20.14
CA CYS A 217 14.64 -23.05 18.72
C CYS A 217 16.00 -22.42 18.33
N ASP A 218 16.85 -23.20 17.66
CA ASP A 218 17.95 -22.70 16.85
C ASP A 218 17.49 -22.60 15.39
N PRO A 219 17.28 -21.38 14.85
CA PRO A 219 16.86 -21.15 13.47
C PRO A 219 17.73 -21.86 12.42
N ALA A 220 19.01 -22.10 12.71
CA ALA A 220 19.95 -22.73 11.79
C ALA A 220 19.63 -24.21 11.50
N THR A 221 18.84 -24.86 12.37
CA THR A 221 18.49 -26.29 12.25
C THR A 221 17.21 -26.53 11.44
N SER A 222 16.49 -25.47 11.06
CA SER A 222 15.25 -25.60 10.29
C SER A 222 15.52 -25.82 8.81
N VAL A 223 14.80 -26.75 8.20
CA VAL A 223 14.92 -27.07 6.77
C VAL A 223 13.70 -26.55 6.02
N TRP A 224 13.93 -25.72 5.01
CA TRP A 224 12.88 -25.24 4.12
C TRP A 224 12.51 -26.30 3.09
N SER A 225 11.21 -26.64 3.02
CA SER A 225 10.67 -27.67 2.12
C SER A 225 10.14 -27.12 0.79
N GLY A 226 10.16 -25.79 0.61
CA GLY A 226 9.56 -25.10 -0.53
C GLY A 226 8.32 -24.29 -0.15
N THR A 227 7.49 -24.79 0.78
CA THR A 227 6.26 -24.10 1.20
C THR A 227 6.14 -23.92 2.71
N ALA A 228 7.00 -24.58 3.50
CA ALA A 228 7.03 -24.46 4.96
C ALA A 228 8.39 -24.89 5.50
N TRP A 229 8.72 -24.38 6.69
CA TRP A 229 9.83 -24.89 7.48
C TRP A 229 9.47 -26.24 8.09
N SER A 230 10.47 -27.10 8.22
CA SER A 230 10.39 -28.40 8.89
C SER A 230 11.58 -28.60 9.85
N GLY A 231 11.42 -29.49 10.82
CA GLY A 231 12.41 -29.76 11.87
C GLY A 231 11.82 -29.64 13.26
N GLU A 232 12.64 -29.84 14.29
CA GLU A 232 12.21 -29.78 15.70
C GLU A 232 11.90 -28.35 16.17
N CYS A 233 12.38 -27.36 15.43
CA CYS A 233 12.31 -25.93 15.74
C CYS A 233 11.00 -25.24 15.33
N VAL A 234 10.16 -25.92 14.55
CA VAL A 234 8.97 -25.34 13.92
C VAL A 234 7.76 -26.23 14.14
N GLY A 235 6.68 -25.63 14.61
CA GLY A 235 5.39 -26.28 14.77
C GLY A 235 4.64 -26.45 13.46
N ASN A 236 3.40 -26.93 13.58
CA ASN A 236 2.50 -27.06 12.44
C ASN A 236 2.25 -25.70 11.76
N THR A 237 2.09 -25.75 10.44
CA THR A 237 1.69 -24.60 9.63
C THR A 237 0.30 -24.11 10.02
N ILE A 238 0.23 -22.83 10.39
CA ILE A 238 -1.02 -22.15 10.75
C ILE A 238 -1.67 -21.57 9.50
N PHE A 239 -0.84 -21.02 8.63
CA PHE A 239 -1.25 -20.49 7.34
C PHE A 239 -0.14 -20.74 6.32
N SER A 240 -0.52 -21.11 5.10
CA SER A 240 0.35 -21.07 3.93
C SER A 240 -0.52 -20.82 2.71
N GLY A 241 -0.26 -19.74 2.00
CA GLY A 241 -1.01 -19.37 0.81
C GLY A 241 -0.12 -18.67 -0.19
N ALA A 242 -0.21 -19.08 -1.46
CA ALA A 242 0.43 -18.39 -2.56
C ALA A 242 -0.50 -17.36 -3.21
N VAL A 243 0.07 -16.31 -3.78
CA VAL A 243 -0.67 -15.25 -4.49
C VAL A 243 -1.53 -15.83 -5.62
N ARG A 244 -1.04 -16.86 -6.32
CA ARG A 244 -1.79 -17.56 -7.37
C ARG A 244 -3.01 -18.36 -6.89
N GLU A 245 -3.04 -18.68 -5.60
CA GLU A 245 -4.15 -19.42 -4.98
C GLU A 245 -5.24 -18.46 -4.45
N ALA A 246 -5.00 -17.15 -4.53
CA ALA A 246 -5.94 -16.14 -4.06
C ALA A 246 -7.22 -16.14 -4.91
N GLY A 247 -8.36 -16.31 -4.24
CA GLY A 247 -9.68 -16.05 -4.81
C GLY A 247 -10.25 -14.71 -4.33
N ASP A 248 -11.52 -14.48 -4.65
CA ASP A 248 -12.27 -13.33 -4.13
C ASP A 248 -12.66 -13.56 -2.66
N GLY A 249 -12.43 -12.57 -1.80
CA GLY A 249 -12.88 -12.56 -0.40
C GLY A 249 -11.75 -12.55 0.64
N LEU A 250 -12.15 -12.55 1.91
CA LEU A 250 -11.24 -12.46 3.05
C LEU A 250 -10.50 -13.79 3.28
N GLY A 251 -9.24 -13.71 3.72
CA GLY A 251 -8.44 -14.87 4.16
C GLY A 251 -7.45 -15.42 3.13
N PHE A 252 -7.34 -14.79 1.96
CA PHE A 252 -6.27 -15.09 1.00
C PHE A 252 -5.06 -14.19 1.22
N TYR A 253 -3.89 -14.74 0.94
CA TYR A 253 -2.70 -13.93 0.70
C TYR A 253 -2.70 -13.50 -0.76
N SER A 254 -2.72 -12.20 -1.00
CA SER A 254 -2.80 -11.64 -2.34
C SER A 254 -1.78 -10.50 -2.51
N ALA A 255 -1.69 -9.98 -3.73
CA ALA A 255 -0.99 -8.72 -3.97
C ALA A 255 -1.99 -7.70 -4.52
N GLU A 256 -1.88 -6.45 -4.14
CA GLU A 256 -2.78 -5.38 -4.56
C GLU A 256 -2.02 -4.07 -4.76
N ILE A 257 -2.65 -3.12 -5.43
CA ILE A 257 -2.17 -1.73 -5.45
C ILE A 257 -2.67 -1.08 -4.17
N ASN A 258 -1.76 -0.61 -3.31
CA ASN A 258 -2.14 0.10 -2.08
C ASN A 258 -2.57 1.55 -2.35
N VAL A 259 -3.01 2.25 -1.29
CA VAL A 259 -3.41 3.67 -1.38
C VAL A 259 -2.25 4.65 -1.60
N LYS A 260 -1.01 4.15 -1.74
CA LYS A 260 0.14 4.96 -2.21
C LYS A 260 0.45 4.67 -3.69
N GLY A 261 -0.31 3.79 -4.32
CA GLY A 261 -0.16 3.41 -5.73
C GLY A 261 1.00 2.48 -6.01
N ARG A 262 1.36 1.60 -5.06
CA ARG A 262 2.43 0.60 -5.17
C ARG A 262 1.88 -0.82 -5.11
N ILE A 263 2.53 -1.78 -5.76
CA ILE A 263 2.23 -3.20 -5.53
C ILE A 263 2.74 -3.62 -4.16
N VAL A 264 1.85 -4.18 -3.34
CA VAL A 264 2.14 -4.75 -2.03
C VAL A 264 1.54 -6.15 -1.94
N TYR A 265 2.21 -7.05 -1.23
CA TYR A 265 1.65 -8.35 -0.87
C TYR A 265 1.05 -8.28 0.53
N GLY A 266 -0.25 -8.54 0.66
CA GLY A 266 -0.99 -8.32 1.89
C GLY A 266 -1.66 -9.57 2.44
N TYR A 267 -1.60 -9.75 3.77
CA TYR A 267 -2.46 -10.67 4.52
C TYR A 267 -2.83 -10.06 5.86
N THR A 268 -4.09 -10.23 6.27
CA THR A 268 -4.51 -9.89 7.63
C THR A 268 -4.68 -11.17 8.44
N TRP A 269 -3.79 -11.36 9.42
CA TRP A 269 -3.83 -12.51 10.30
C TRP A 269 -4.68 -12.22 11.55
N ASP A 270 -5.83 -12.89 11.64
CA ASP A 270 -6.63 -12.95 12.87
C ASP A 270 -5.97 -13.93 13.87
N VAL A 271 -5.12 -13.39 14.75
CA VAL A 271 -4.40 -14.18 15.75
C VAL A 271 -5.40 -14.86 16.69
N LYS A 272 -6.55 -14.24 16.98
CA LYS A 272 -7.55 -14.83 17.89
C LYS A 272 -8.13 -16.11 17.31
N ALA A 273 -8.37 -16.14 16.00
CA ALA A 273 -8.92 -17.30 15.31
C ALA A 273 -7.86 -18.35 14.98
N MET A 274 -6.64 -17.93 14.62
CA MET A 274 -5.61 -18.80 14.05
C MET A 274 -4.28 -18.67 14.80
N ASN A 275 -4.13 -19.35 15.94
CA ASN A 275 -2.86 -19.37 16.69
C ASN A 275 -2.61 -20.74 17.33
N ALA A 276 -1.38 -20.92 17.81
CA ALA A 276 -0.95 -22.07 18.61
C ALA A 276 -0.50 -21.64 20.03
N GLY A 277 -1.18 -20.65 20.62
CA GLY A 277 -0.89 -20.07 21.93
C GLY A 277 0.22 -19.01 21.92
N PRO A 278 0.53 -18.38 23.06
CA PRO A 278 1.56 -17.37 23.13
C PRO A 278 2.95 -17.95 22.83
N GLY A 279 3.88 -17.12 22.35
CA GLY A 279 5.25 -17.49 22.00
C GLY A 279 5.70 -16.84 20.69
N LYS A 280 6.83 -17.31 20.17
CA LYS A 280 7.41 -16.82 18.91
C LYS A 280 6.75 -17.44 17.69
N TYR A 281 6.52 -16.61 16.68
CA TYR A 281 5.97 -16.99 15.39
C TYR A 281 6.90 -16.50 14.29
N ARG A 282 7.13 -17.36 13.30
CA ARG A 282 7.86 -17.04 12.09
C ARG A 282 6.89 -16.79 10.96
N LEU A 283 7.00 -15.59 10.37
CA LEU A 283 6.30 -15.20 9.16
C LEU A 283 7.33 -15.29 8.03
N THR A 284 7.07 -16.13 7.02
CA THR A 284 8.01 -16.36 5.91
C THR A 284 7.38 -15.92 4.60
N PHE A 285 8.06 -15.02 3.90
CA PHE A 285 7.81 -14.71 2.51
C PHE A 285 8.75 -15.54 1.66
N SER A 286 8.21 -16.27 0.69
CA SER A 286 8.99 -17.13 -0.19
C SER A 286 8.54 -16.97 -1.63
N LEU A 287 9.47 -17.21 -2.54
CA LEU A 287 9.17 -17.44 -3.95
C LEU A 287 9.06 -18.95 -4.16
N ASP A 288 7.86 -19.43 -4.50
CA ASP A 288 7.62 -20.85 -4.80
C ASP A 288 8.54 -21.28 -5.95
N SER A 289 9.22 -22.42 -5.79
CA SER A 289 10.17 -22.92 -6.80
C SER A 289 9.51 -23.20 -8.15
N GLU A 290 10.31 -23.31 -9.21
CA GLU A 290 9.82 -23.64 -10.57
C GLU A 290 8.93 -24.90 -10.63
N GLY A 291 9.14 -25.87 -9.73
CA GLY A 291 8.30 -27.06 -9.63
C GLY A 291 6.89 -26.80 -9.09
N LEU A 292 6.69 -25.70 -8.36
CA LEU A 292 5.42 -25.24 -7.80
C LEU A 292 4.82 -24.07 -8.59
N CYS A 293 5.66 -23.27 -9.23
CA CYS A 293 5.31 -22.11 -10.03
C CYS A 293 6.27 -22.01 -11.24
N PRO A 294 5.94 -22.65 -12.38
CA PRO A 294 6.79 -22.69 -13.56
C PRO A 294 7.12 -21.32 -14.16
N GLU A 295 6.32 -20.31 -13.84
CA GLU A 295 6.48 -18.92 -14.29
C GLU A 295 7.54 -18.15 -13.49
N LEU A 296 8.12 -18.74 -12.43
CA LEU A 296 9.08 -18.07 -11.56
C LEU A 296 10.25 -17.49 -12.37
N ASN A 297 10.42 -16.18 -12.27
CA ASN A 297 11.52 -15.44 -12.87
C ASN A 297 12.19 -14.46 -11.89
N THR A 298 11.83 -14.56 -10.61
CA THR A 298 12.38 -13.74 -9.51
C THR A 298 13.27 -14.52 -8.57
N SER A 299 14.24 -13.85 -7.96
CA SER A 299 15.13 -14.47 -6.97
C SER A 299 15.68 -13.47 -5.94
N PHE A 300 16.12 -14.01 -4.80
CA PHE A 300 16.94 -13.27 -3.84
C PHE A 300 18.40 -13.68 -4.05
N SER A 301 19.30 -12.72 -4.23
CA SER A 301 20.67 -12.98 -4.65
C SER A 301 21.68 -12.33 -3.72
N VAL A 302 22.60 -13.14 -3.18
CA VAL A 302 23.78 -12.63 -2.46
C VAL A 302 24.71 -11.89 -3.43
N ALA A 303 24.81 -12.38 -4.67
CA ALA A 303 25.73 -11.82 -5.67
C ALA A 303 25.28 -10.44 -6.15
N GLU A 304 23.96 -10.24 -6.30
CA GLU A 304 23.37 -8.94 -6.66
C GLU A 304 23.11 -8.06 -5.43
N GLY A 305 23.18 -8.63 -4.21
CA GLY A 305 23.17 -7.87 -2.96
C GLY A 305 21.78 -7.54 -2.43
N THR A 306 20.77 -8.42 -2.61
CA THR A 306 19.42 -8.26 -2.06
C THR A 306 19.47 -7.94 -0.56
N GLN A 307 18.78 -6.89 -0.11
CA GLN A 307 18.79 -6.42 1.26
C GLN A 307 17.40 -6.22 1.84
N ILE A 308 17.29 -6.19 3.17
CA ILE A 308 16.09 -5.71 3.83
C ILE A 308 16.08 -4.19 3.71
N TYR A 309 14.98 -3.64 3.22
CA TYR A 309 14.75 -2.20 3.20
C TYR A 309 14.44 -1.76 4.62
N LEU A 310 15.39 -1.09 5.27
CA LEU A 310 15.15 -0.43 6.55
C LEU A 310 14.81 1.02 6.25
N PRO A 311 13.79 1.60 6.91
CA PRO A 311 13.58 3.04 6.82
C PRO A 311 14.88 3.73 7.23
N VAL A 312 15.37 4.64 6.37
CA VAL A 312 16.43 5.56 6.75
C VAL A 312 15.81 6.43 7.83
N GLU A 313 16.21 6.25 9.09
CA GLU A 313 15.92 7.26 10.11
C GLU A 313 16.54 8.57 9.59
N GLU A 314 15.71 9.46 9.05
CA GLU A 314 16.14 10.80 8.67
C GLU A 314 16.78 11.44 9.91
N GLU A 315 18.09 11.66 9.83
CA GLU A 315 18.97 12.22 10.86
C GLU A 315 18.35 12.28 12.25
N ALA A 316 18.44 11.17 12.98
CA ALA A 316 18.32 11.17 14.43
C ALA A 316 19.28 12.22 14.98
N THR A 317 18.76 13.41 15.23
CA THR A 317 19.45 14.43 15.99
C THR A 317 19.88 13.79 17.29
N ASP A 318 21.19 13.76 17.52
CA ASP A 318 21.86 13.33 18.74
C ASP A 318 21.17 13.90 20.00
N GLU A 319 20.15 13.23 20.53
CA GLU A 319 19.77 13.21 21.95
C GLU A 319 19.11 11.87 22.26
N VAL A 320 19.93 10.82 22.30
CA VAL A 320 19.60 9.62 23.08
C VAL A 320 19.55 10.03 24.54
N VAL A 321 18.37 10.43 25.02
CA VAL A 321 18.09 10.43 26.45
C VAL A 321 17.95 8.96 26.83
N VAL A 322 19.07 8.35 27.21
CA VAL A 322 19.06 7.07 27.91
C VAL A 322 18.32 7.30 29.23
N SER A 323 17.03 7.03 29.26
CA SER A 323 16.33 6.83 30.52
C SER A 323 16.74 5.44 31.04
N GLU A 324 17.83 5.41 31.79
CA GLU A 324 18.20 4.28 32.63
C GLU A 324 17.18 4.13 33.76
N GLU A 325 15.98 3.62 33.47
CA GLU A 325 15.17 2.90 34.45
C GLU A 325 13.97 2.21 33.76
N SER A 326 13.93 0.88 33.92
CA SER A 326 12.80 -0.04 33.66
C SER A 326 12.64 -0.67 32.26
N GLY A 327 13.37 -1.77 32.06
CA GLY A 327 12.93 -2.98 31.35
C GLY A 327 13.03 -2.94 29.82
N ASP A 328 13.71 -3.93 29.24
CA ASP A 328 13.67 -4.25 27.81
C ASP A 328 12.24 -4.12 27.28
N VAL A 329 11.98 -3.05 26.53
CA VAL A 329 10.81 -2.99 25.66
C VAL A 329 11.18 -3.90 24.49
N PRO A 330 10.52 -5.06 24.30
CA PRO A 330 10.86 -5.90 23.16
C PRO A 330 10.51 -5.09 21.90
N SER A 331 11.53 -4.78 21.09
CA SER A 331 11.34 -4.29 19.73
C SER A 331 10.57 -5.36 18.93
N GLY A 332 9.92 -4.97 17.84
CA GLY A 332 9.32 -5.96 16.93
C GLY A 332 10.38 -6.86 16.28
N GLY A 333 9.93 -7.66 15.31
CA GLY A 333 10.80 -8.65 14.68
C GLY A 333 11.91 -8.03 13.85
N THR A 334 12.98 -8.80 13.61
CA THR A 334 14.03 -8.43 12.64
C THR A 334 13.92 -9.36 11.44
N ALA A 335 13.81 -8.77 10.24
CA ALA A 335 13.76 -9.55 9.01
C ALA A 335 15.12 -10.17 8.66
N VAL A 336 15.09 -11.39 8.11
CA VAL A 336 16.27 -12.19 7.75
C VAL A 336 16.08 -12.79 6.37
N ILE A 337 17.09 -12.65 5.51
CA ILE A 337 17.12 -13.28 4.18
C ILE A 337 17.90 -14.59 4.25
N ALA A 338 17.29 -15.69 3.81
CA ALA A 338 17.96 -16.97 3.58
C ALA A 338 18.04 -17.23 2.06
N TYR A 339 19.08 -16.68 1.45
CA TYR A 339 19.30 -16.67 0.01
C TYR A 339 19.32 -18.06 -0.64
N ASP A 340 19.92 -19.04 0.03
CA ASP A 340 20.01 -20.43 -0.45
C ASP A 340 18.64 -21.11 -0.60
N LYS A 341 17.60 -20.52 0.00
CA LYS A 341 16.24 -21.03 0.03
C LYS A 341 15.25 -20.13 -0.72
N SER A 342 15.70 -18.97 -1.24
CA SER A 342 14.84 -17.92 -1.82
C SER A 342 13.68 -17.51 -0.89
N VAL A 343 14.01 -17.35 0.41
CA VAL A 343 13.05 -16.91 1.43
C VAL A 343 13.59 -15.75 2.24
N THR A 344 12.68 -14.92 2.73
CA THR A 344 12.91 -13.98 3.81
C THR A 344 11.88 -14.25 4.91
N TYR A 345 12.25 -14.00 6.16
CA TYR A 345 11.34 -14.21 7.28
C TYR A 345 11.55 -13.19 8.38
N ILE A 346 10.51 -12.97 9.17
CA ILE A 346 10.53 -12.15 10.39
C ILE A 346 9.92 -12.96 11.53
N ASP A 347 10.59 -12.97 12.68
CA ASP A 347 10.11 -13.64 13.89
C ASP A 347 9.48 -12.60 14.83
N ILE A 348 8.23 -12.81 15.23
CA ILE A 348 7.49 -11.92 16.14
C ILE A 348 6.99 -12.68 17.37
N ASP A 349 6.83 -11.97 18.48
CA ASP A 349 6.28 -12.50 19.72
C ASP A 349 4.77 -12.22 19.84
N ILE A 350 3.99 -13.27 20.09
CA ILE A 350 2.56 -13.18 20.45
C ILE A 350 2.43 -13.41 21.96
N ILE A 351 1.90 -12.43 22.67
CA ILE A 351 1.85 -12.44 24.14
C ILE A 351 0.41 -12.65 24.63
N GLU A 352 0.25 -13.36 25.75
CA GLU A 352 -1.03 -13.44 26.44
C GLU A 352 -1.32 -12.11 27.16
N LYS A 353 -2.49 -11.51 26.89
CA LYS A 353 -2.87 -10.28 27.58
C LYS A 353 -3.17 -10.57 29.05
N VAL A 354 -2.32 -10.08 29.96
CA VAL A 354 -2.59 -10.18 31.40
C VAL A 354 -3.82 -9.33 31.72
N SER A 355 -4.96 -9.98 31.94
CA SER A 355 -6.15 -9.27 32.44
C SER A 355 -5.87 -8.80 33.86
N ASN A 356 -5.73 -7.48 34.05
CA ASN A 356 -5.71 -6.88 35.39
C ASN A 356 -7.11 -7.02 36.01
N LYS A 357 -7.42 -8.19 36.59
CA LYS A 357 -8.53 -8.33 37.52
C LYS A 357 -8.21 -7.47 38.74
N LYS A 358 -8.70 -6.22 38.75
CA LYS A 358 -8.81 -5.41 39.96
C LYS A 358 -9.43 -6.29 41.05
N LYS A 359 -8.63 -6.69 42.04
CA LYS A 359 -9.13 -7.23 43.30
C LYS A 359 -10.08 -6.18 43.87
N LYS A 360 -11.39 -6.40 43.73
CA LYS A 360 -12.40 -5.73 44.56
C LYS A 360 -12.12 -6.19 45.99
N ASN A 361 -11.26 -5.45 46.69
CA ASN A 361 -11.19 -5.52 48.14
C ASN A 361 -12.50 -4.94 48.67
N GLY A 362 -13.51 -5.80 48.82
CA GLY A 362 -14.65 -5.52 49.66
C GLY A 362 -14.16 -5.44 51.10
N LYS A 363 -13.98 -4.22 51.60
CA LYS A 363 -14.01 -3.97 53.04
C LYS A 363 -15.48 -3.97 53.46
N LYS A 364 -15.86 -5.01 54.19
CA LYS A 364 -16.90 -4.91 55.21
C LYS A 364 -16.34 -4.16 56.41
#